data_AF-A0AAD1ABG9-F1
#
_entry.id   AF-A0AAD1ABG9-F1
#
_cell.length_a   1.000
_cell.length_b   1.000
_cell.length_c   1.000
_cell.angle_alpha   90.00
_cell.angle_beta   90.00
_cell.angle_gamma   90.00
#
_symmetry.space_group_name_H-M   'P 1'
#
loop_
_entity.id
_entity.type
_entity.pdbx_description
1 polymer ?
#
loop_
_entity_poly.entity_id
_entity_poly.type
_entity_poly.pdbx_seq_one_letter_code
_entity_poly.pdbx_strand_id
1 'polypeptide(L)'
;MPYHVLEGDEPLWSEAVERAIEMGDDLGLEPPPPEPELTVEHYRRAIQAHVDATAQARNYDSGLICASYLDSTNPAWAAEAAALVAWRDAVWVYAYAELAKVEGGEREQPTVAEIVAELPAISWP
;
A
#
# COMPACT_ATOMS: atom_id res chain seq x y z
N MET A 1 0.29 47.38 -18.69
CA MET A 1 -0.65 46.50 -17.96
C MET A 1 -2.03 47.11 -18.04
N PRO A 2 -3.12 46.37 -18.33
CA PRO A 2 -3.18 44.99 -18.82
C PRO A 2 -4.22 44.80 -19.95
N TYR A 3 -3.96 43.91 -20.92
CA TYR A 3 -5.08 43.25 -21.60
C TYR A 3 -5.63 42.24 -20.58
N HIS A 4 -6.65 42.63 -19.81
CA HIS A 4 -7.46 41.65 -19.09
C HIS A 4 -8.25 40.92 -20.17
N VAL A 5 -7.69 39.82 -20.68
CA VAL A 5 -8.47 38.88 -21.47
C VAL A 5 -9.44 38.23 -20.49
N LEU A 6 -10.72 38.56 -20.64
CA LEU A 6 -11.79 37.97 -19.85
C LEU A 6 -12.21 36.67 -20.53
N GLU A 7 -12.54 35.67 -19.72
CA GLU A 7 -13.06 34.40 -20.21
C GLU A 7 -14.33 34.64 -21.06
N GLY A 8 -14.27 34.24 -22.34
CA GLY A 8 -15.36 34.41 -23.31
C GLY A 8 -15.29 35.64 -24.24
N ASP A 9 -14.24 36.47 -24.17
CA ASP A 9 -14.02 37.58 -25.11
C ASP A 9 -13.37 37.09 -26.42
N GLU A 10 -14.18 36.55 -27.34
CA GLU A 10 -13.70 36.05 -28.64
C GLU A 10 -13.38 37.19 -29.62
N PRO A 11 -12.26 37.13 -30.37
CA PRO A 11 -11.33 36.00 -30.51
C PRO A 11 -10.13 36.04 -29.55
N LEU A 12 -10.03 37.07 -28.71
CA LEU A 12 -8.87 37.33 -27.85
C LEU A 12 -8.64 36.22 -26.81
N TRP A 13 -9.73 35.63 -26.32
CA TRP A 13 -9.68 34.47 -25.42
C TRP A 13 -9.06 33.25 -26.09
N SER A 14 -9.54 32.87 -27.28
CA SER A 14 -9.01 31.73 -28.04
C SER A 14 -7.53 31.93 -28.41
N GLU A 15 -7.16 33.13 -28.86
CA GLU A 15 -5.76 33.47 -29.20
C GLU A 15 -4.82 33.42 -27.97
N ALA A 16 -5.32 33.83 -26.79
CA ALA A 16 -4.55 33.77 -25.55
C ALA A 16 -4.36 32.32 -25.06
N VAL A 17 -5.39 31.47 -25.22
CA VAL A 17 -5.33 30.04 -24.88
C VAL A 17 -4.35 29.30 -25.80
N GLU A 18 -4.42 29.51 -27.11
CA GLU A 18 -3.49 28.91 -28.06
C GLU A 18 -2.03 29.32 -27.78
N ARG A 19 -1.80 30.61 -27.53
CA ARG A 19 -0.46 31.09 -27.14
C ARG A 19 0.04 30.51 -25.82
N ALA A 20 -0.84 30.32 -24.84
CA ALA A 20 -0.47 29.71 -23.57
C ALA A 20 -0.11 28.23 -23.73
N ILE A 21 -0.79 27.50 -24.62
CA ILE A 21 -0.49 26.12 -24.98
C ILE A 21 0.86 26.05 -25.72
N GLU A 22 1.06 26.88 -26.74
CA GLU A 22 2.30 26.95 -27.52
C GLU A 22 3.51 27.32 -26.63
N MET A 23 3.31 28.27 -25.71
CA MET A 23 4.35 28.66 -24.73
C MET A 23 4.58 27.57 -23.67
N GLY A 24 3.55 26.82 -23.28
CA GLY A 24 3.69 25.68 -22.37
C GLY A 24 4.50 24.53 -22.98
N ASP A 25 4.33 24.29 -24.28
CA ASP A 25 5.09 23.29 -25.05
C ASP A 25 6.56 23.74 -25.26
N ASP A 26 6.77 25.04 -25.53
CA ASP A 26 8.11 25.66 -25.69
C ASP A 26 8.89 25.75 -24.36
N LEU A 27 8.20 25.80 -23.22
CA LEU A 27 8.80 25.83 -21.89
C LEU A 27 9.31 24.47 -21.40
N GLY A 28 9.08 23.38 -22.15
CA GLY A 28 9.64 22.06 -21.84
C GLY A 28 9.41 21.65 -20.39
N LEU A 29 8.23 21.96 -19.83
CA LEU A 29 7.86 21.52 -18.49
C LEU A 29 7.83 19.99 -18.52
N GLU A 30 8.92 19.39 -18.03
CA GLU A 30 9.04 17.95 -17.90
C GLU A 30 7.76 17.44 -17.23
N PRO A 31 7.08 16.43 -17.82
CA PRO A 31 5.87 15.89 -17.21
C PRO A 31 6.18 15.55 -15.76
N PRO A 32 5.24 15.79 -14.82
CA PRO A 32 5.47 15.49 -13.42
C PRO A 32 6.00 14.05 -13.32
N PRO A 33 7.07 13.82 -12.54
CA PRO A 33 7.67 12.50 -12.44
C PRO A 33 6.56 11.49 -12.12
N PRO A 34 6.55 10.32 -12.79
CA PRO A 34 5.50 9.33 -12.58
C PRO A 34 5.39 9.03 -11.09
N GLU A 35 4.17 9.04 -10.56
CA GLU A 35 3.93 8.68 -9.17
C GLU A 35 4.54 7.30 -8.90
N PRO A 36 5.21 7.11 -7.74
CA PRO A 36 5.88 5.85 -7.46
C PRO A 36 4.85 4.70 -7.47
N GLU A 37 4.98 3.80 -8.44
CA GLU A 37 4.08 2.67 -8.58
C GLU A 37 4.13 1.77 -7.33
N LEU A 38 2.96 1.41 -6.81
CA LEU A 38 2.84 0.44 -5.72
C LEU A 38 3.28 -0.94 -6.20
N THR A 39 4.51 -1.32 -5.87
CA THR A 39 5.03 -2.66 -6.17
C THR A 39 4.61 -3.70 -5.13
N VAL A 40 4.65 -5.00 -5.51
CA VAL A 40 4.41 -6.14 -4.60
C VAL A 40 5.27 -6.08 -3.33
N GLU A 41 6.48 -5.52 -3.41
CA GLU A 41 7.38 -5.36 -2.26
C GLU A 41 6.81 -4.40 -1.20
N HIS A 42 6.07 -3.36 -1.61
CA HIS A 42 5.42 -2.46 -0.67
C HIS A 42 4.39 -3.21 0.19
N TYR A 43 3.58 -4.08 -0.43
CA TYR A 43 2.60 -4.91 0.28
C TYR A 43 3.29 -5.94 1.17
N ARG A 44 4.28 -6.67 0.65
CA ARG A 44 5.05 -7.65 1.43
C ARG A 44 5.60 -7.03 2.71
N ARG A 45 6.27 -5.87 2.60
CA ARG A 45 6.85 -5.17 3.74
C ARG A 45 5.79 -4.71 4.74
N ALA A 46 4.66 -4.21 4.27
CA ALA A 46 3.59 -3.76 5.15
C ALA A 46 2.90 -4.92 5.90
N ILE A 47 2.64 -6.04 5.21
CA ILE A 47 2.09 -7.25 5.82
C ILE A 47 3.08 -7.82 6.85
N GLN A 48 4.37 -7.87 6.52
CA GLN A 48 5.40 -8.31 7.45
C GLN A 48 5.46 -7.39 8.68
N ALA A 49 5.42 -6.07 8.48
CA ALA A 49 5.40 -5.11 9.58
C ALA A 49 4.14 -5.26 10.48
N HIS A 50 2.99 -5.59 9.89
CA HIS A 50 1.77 -5.88 10.65
C HIS A 50 1.91 -7.13 11.52
N VAL A 51 2.49 -8.21 10.98
CA VAL A 51 2.80 -9.44 11.72
C VAL A 51 3.77 -9.15 12.87
N ASP A 52 4.83 -8.39 12.61
CA ASP A 52 5.81 -8.04 13.63
C ASP A 52 5.22 -7.14 14.72
N ALA A 53 4.42 -6.14 14.36
CA ALA A 53 3.71 -5.27 15.31
C ALA A 53 2.74 -6.07 16.20
N THR A 54 2.07 -7.07 15.63
CA THR A 54 1.17 -7.96 16.37
C THR A 54 1.90 -8.79 17.42
N ALA A 55 3.10 -9.29 17.09
CA ALA A 55 3.96 -9.97 18.04
C ALA A 55 4.54 -9.01 19.10
N GLN A 56 4.93 -7.80 18.71
CA GLN A 56 5.44 -6.76 19.61
C GLN A 56 4.41 -6.32 20.66
N ALA A 57 3.12 -6.38 20.34
CA ALA A 57 2.05 -6.15 21.32
C ALA A 57 2.06 -7.15 22.49
N ARG A 58 2.75 -8.29 22.35
CA ARG A 58 3.01 -9.29 23.40
C ARG A 58 4.44 -9.29 23.93
N ASN A 59 5.20 -8.21 23.70
CA ASN A 59 6.59 -8.03 24.13
C ASN A 59 7.60 -8.98 23.45
N TYR A 60 7.28 -9.49 22.25
CA TYR A 60 8.26 -10.15 21.40
C TYR A 60 9.00 -9.12 20.52
N ASP A 61 10.28 -9.34 20.23
CA ASP A 61 11.04 -8.43 19.35
C ASP A 61 10.49 -8.41 17.91
N SER A 62 10.05 -9.56 17.42
CA SER A 62 9.44 -9.73 16.10
C SER A 62 8.55 -10.97 16.02
N GLY A 63 7.75 -11.08 14.95
CA GLY A 63 6.96 -12.28 14.67
C GLY A 63 7.83 -13.52 14.45
N LEU A 64 9.05 -13.34 13.93
CA LEU A 64 10.02 -14.44 13.80
C LEU A 64 10.45 -14.99 15.17
N ILE A 65 10.74 -14.10 16.13
CA ILE A 65 11.13 -14.51 17.48
C ILE A 65 9.98 -15.20 18.20
N CYS A 66 8.76 -14.66 18.13
CA CYS A 66 7.58 -15.34 18.68
C CYS A 66 7.40 -16.74 18.06
N ALA A 67 7.45 -16.85 16.73
CA ALA A 67 7.33 -18.13 16.04
C ALA A 67 8.43 -19.14 16.42
N SER A 68 9.62 -18.68 16.82
CA SER A 68 10.71 -19.57 17.27
C SER A 68 10.39 -20.34 18.55
N TYR A 69 9.41 -19.89 19.35
CA TYR A 69 9.00 -20.56 20.58
C TYR A 69 8.00 -21.71 20.38
N LEU A 70 7.71 -22.10 19.13
CA LEU A 70 6.73 -23.14 18.82
C LEU A 70 6.98 -24.46 19.59
N ASP A 71 8.25 -24.83 19.72
CA ASP A 71 8.69 -26.04 20.46
C ASP A 71 9.25 -25.71 21.86
N SER A 72 8.87 -24.57 22.44
CA SER A 72 9.32 -24.20 23.78
C SER A 72 8.83 -25.16 24.84
N THR A 73 9.66 -25.41 25.86
CA THR A 73 9.25 -26.15 27.06
C THR A 73 8.31 -25.36 27.96
N ASN A 74 8.16 -24.05 27.72
CA ASN A 74 7.15 -23.23 28.37
C ASN A 74 5.82 -23.32 27.59
N PRO A 75 4.75 -23.90 28.19
CA PRO A 75 3.49 -24.12 27.49
C PRO A 75 2.79 -22.82 27.06
N ALA A 76 2.99 -21.71 27.76
CA ALA A 76 2.42 -20.43 27.37
C ALA A 76 3.07 -19.93 26.07
N TRP A 77 4.41 -19.92 26.00
CA TRP A 77 5.13 -19.45 24.82
C TRP A 77 4.89 -20.34 23.60
N ALA A 78 4.81 -21.66 23.80
CA ALA A 78 4.45 -22.59 22.73
C ALA A 78 3.05 -22.34 22.18
N ALA A 79 2.06 -22.10 23.06
CA ALA A 79 0.69 -21.80 22.64
C ALA A 79 0.59 -20.47 21.87
N GLU A 80 1.30 -19.43 22.34
CA GLU A 80 1.35 -18.13 21.64
C GLU A 80 2.04 -18.24 20.28
N ALA A 81 3.17 -18.94 20.21
CA ALA A 81 3.88 -19.18 18.96
C ALA A 81 3.02 -19.96 17.96
N ALA A 82 2.29 -20.98 18.42
CA ALA A 82 1.37 -21.74 17.58
C ALA A 82 0.23 -20.87 17.04
N ALA A 83 -0.35 -20.01 17.88
CA ALA A 83 -1.39 -19.07 17.47
C ALA A 83 -0.87 -18.06 16.43
N LEU A 84 0.33 -17.49 16.66
CA LEU A 84 0.95 -16.57 15.71
C LEU A 84 1.26 -17.25 14.37
N VAL A 85 1.83 -18.45 14.38
CA VAL A 85 2.16 -19.19 13.15
C VAL A 85 0.90 -19.50 12.35
N ALA A 86 -0.13 -20.06 12.98
CA ALA A 86 -1.39 -20.36 12.31
C ALA A 86 -2.07 -19.10 11.74
N TRP A 87 -2.05 -18.00 12.49
CA TRP A 87 -2.57 -16.72 12.03
C TRP A 87 -1.76 -16.15 10.86
N ARG A 88 -0.43 -16.16 10.96
CA ARG A 88 0.48 -15.68 9.91
C ARG A 88 0.28 -16.46 8.61
N ASP A 89 0.07 -17.78 8.70
CA ASP A 89 -0.23 -18.60 7.53
C ASP A 89 -1.54 -18.14 6.86
N ALA A 90 -2.59 -17.88 7.65
CA ALA A 90 -3.86 -17.34 7.13
C ALA A 90 -3.70 -15.94 6.49
N VAL A 91 -2.89 -15.06 7.11
CA VAL A 91 -2.54 -13.73 6.57
C VAL A 91 -1.90 -13.84 5.18
N TRP A 92 -0.90 -14.71 5.02
CA TRP A 92 -0.22 -14.87 3.73
C TRP A 92 -1.10 -15.55 2.68
N VAL A 93 -1.90 -16.56 3.08
CA VAL A 93 -2.89 -17.18 2.19
C VAL A 93 -3.86 -16.12 1.65
N TYR A 94 -4.35 -15.24 2.52
CA TYR A 94 -5.22 -14.13 2.11
C TYR A 94 -4.51 -13.17 1.15
N ALA A 95 -3.31 -12.71 1.51
CA ALA A 95 -2.55 -11.76 0.71
C ALA A 95 -2.25 -12.28 -0.71
N TYR A 96 -1.86 -13.56 -0.85
CA TYR A 96 -1.63 -14.15 -2.17
C TYR A 96 -2.93 -14.38 -2.94
N ALA A 97 -4.04 -14.68 -2.27
CA ALA A 97 -5.34 -14.78 -2.93
C ALA A 97 -5.79 -13.43 -3.50
N GLU A 98 -5.60 -12.33 -2.76
CA GLU A 98 -5.90 -10.98 -3.26
C GLU A 98 -4.96 -10.56 -4.39
N LEU A 99 -3.66 -10.90 -4.31
CA LEU A 99 -2.73 -10.68 -5.40
C LEU A 99 -3.20 -11.37 -6.69
N ALA A 100 -3.60 -12.65 -6.60
CA ALA A 100 -4.09 -13.40 -7.74
C ALA A 100 -5.35 -12.77 -8.38
N LYS A 101 -6.25 -12.19 -7.58
CA LYS A 101 -7.42 -11.46 -8.09
C LYS A 101 -7.03 -10.18 -8.82
N VAL A 102 -6.04 -9.45 -8.31
CA VAL A 102 -5.53 -8.24 -8.98
C VAL A 102 -4.86 -8.60 -10.30
N GLU A 103 -4.01 -9.64 -10.32
CA GLU A 103 -3.37 -10.14 -11.54
C GLU A 103 -4.39 -10.71 -12.55
N GLY A 104 -5.48 -11.30 -12.05
CA GLY A 104 -6.59 -11.81 -12.86
C GLY A 104 -7.57 -10.75 -13.36
N GLY A 105 -7.42 -9.49 -12.93
CA GLY A 105 -8.36 -8.41 -13.25
C GLY A 105 -9.72 -8.54 -12.56
N GLU A 106 -9.84 -9.40 -11.55
CA GLU A 106 -11.05 -9.58 -10.73
C GLU A 106 -11.16 -8.52 -9.64
N ARG A 107 -10.05 -7.82 -9.33
CA ARG A 107 -9.98 -6.78 -8.31
C ARG A 107 -9.05 -5.65 -8.78
N GLU A 108 -9.46 -4.40 -8.57
CA GLU A 108 -8.55 -3.26 -8.76
C GLU A 108 -7.43 -3.29 -7.72
N GLN A 109 -6.25 -2.79 -8.07
CA GLN A 109 -5.11 -2.76 -7.15
C GLN A 109 -5.46 -1.94 -5.88
N PRO A 110 -5.60 -2.59 -4.71
CA PRO A 110 -5.93 -1.88 -3.47
C PRO A 110 -4.71 -1.13 -2.94
N THR A 111 -4.93 -0.12 -2.10
CA THR A 111 -3.85 0.51 -1.34
C THR A 111 -3.26 -0.45 -0.31
N VAL A 112 -2.04 -0.16 0.13
CA VAL A 112 -1.37 -0.96 1.18
C VAL A 112 -2.18 -0.95 2.50
N ALA A 113 -2.80 0.18 2.83
CA ALA A 113 -3.59 0.32 4.06
C ALA A 113 -4.87 -0.54 4.02
N GLU A 114 -5.52 -0.63 2.87
CA GLU A 114 -6.73 -1.46 2.69
C GLU A 114 -6.41 -2.94 2.86
N ILE A 115 -5.35 -3.44 2.20
CA ILE A 115 -4.93 -4.84 2.36
C ILE A 115 -4.62 -5.17 3.81
N VAL A 116 -3.90 -4.30 4.53
CA VAL A 116 -3.57 -4.53 5.94
C VAL A 116 -4.83 -4.51 6.83
N ALA A 117 -5.82 -3.69 6.51
CA ALA A 117 -7.10 -3.63 7.24
C ALA A 117 -8.00 -4.86 6.98
N GLU A 118 -7.85 -5.51 5.84
CA GLU A 118 -8.60 -6.72 5.46
C GLU A 118 -8.01 -8.01 6.05
N LEU A 119 -6.78 -7.95 6.58
CA LEU A 119 -6.13 -9.13 7.16
C LEU A 119 -6.94 -9.69 8.33
N PRO A 120 -6.94 -11.03 8.50
CA PRO A 120 -7.62 -11.65 9.63
C PRO A 120 -7.05 -11.13 10.95
N ALA A 121 -7.89 -10.98 11.98
CA ALA A 121 -7.41 -10.68 13.32
C ALA A 121 -6.84 -11.94 13.99
N ILE A 122 -5.75 -11.78 14.74
CA ILE A 122 -5.19 -12.89 15.52
C ILE A 122 -6.10 -13.22 16.73
N SER A 123 -6.30 -14.51 16.96
CA SER A 123 -6.88 -15.01 18.21
C SER A 123 -5.76 -15.62 19.03
N TRP A 124 -5.53 -15.04 20.20
CA TRP A 124 -4.50 -15.51 21.09
C TRP A 124 -5.05 -16.44 22.19
N PRO A 125 -4.23 -17.38 22.70
CA PRO A 125 -4.58 -18.16 23.89
C PRO A 125 -4.52 -17.33 25.18
#